data_AF-A0A537YHI3-F1
#
_entry.id   AF-A0A537YHI3-F1
#
_cell.length_a   1.000
_cell.length_b   1.000
_cell.length_c   1.000
_cell.angle_alpha   90.00
_cell.angle_beta   90.00
_cell.angle_gamma   90.00
#
_symmetry.space_group_name_H-M   'P 1'
#
loop_
_entity.id
_entity.type
_entity.pdbx_description
1 polymer ?
#
loop_
_entity_poly.entity_id
_entity_poly.type
_entity_poly.pdbx_seq_one_letter_code
_entity_poly.pdbx_strand_id
1 'polypeptide(L)'
;MLAHAVFHLPGWHFHLEVWLLVASLFAAYAIAVSRIGPKYVEPGRPVVTRFQVTCWCLGLLAMWLAADYPIHDVAEQSMYSVHMVQHLLLSMVSAPLLLLGTPGWLARWV
;
A
#
# COMPACT_ATOMS: atom_id res chain seq x y z
N MET A 1 42.49 2.93 5.18
CA MET A 1 42.13 3.51 3.87
C MET A 1 40.61 3.46 3.79
N LEU A 2 39.97 4.59 4.05
CA LEU A 2 38.51 4.68 4.23
C LEU A 2 37.84 4.37 2.89
N ALA A 3 37.15 3.23 2.82
CA ALA A 3 36.29 2.91 1.70
C ALA A 3 35.19 3.98 1.67
N HIS A 4 35.22 4.83 0.65
CA HIS A 4 34.11 5.70 0.34
C HIS A 4 32.89 4.81 0.18
N ALA A 5 31.94 4.88 1.11
CA ALA A 5 30.60 4.36 0.89
C ALA A 5 29.99 5.25 -0.20
N VAL A 6 30.31 4.94 -1.46
CA VAL A 6 29.77 5.63 -2.61
C VAL A 6 28.29 5.29 -2.60
N PHE A 7 27.46 6.26 -2.25
CA PHE A 7 26.01 6.22 -2.44
C PHE A 7 25.78 6.08 -3.95
N HIS A 8 25.62 4.85 -4.42
CA HIS A 8 25.14 4.60 -5.76
C HIS A 8 23.63 4.78 -5.74
N LEU A 9 23.18 6.00 -6.02
CA LEU A 9 21.77 6.22 -6.33
C LEU A 9 21.49 5.49 -7.65
N PRO A 10 20.61 4.48 -7.64
CA PRO A 10 20.22 3.81 -8.87
C PRO A 10 19.65 4.85 -9.84
N GLY A 11 19.91 4.66 -11.13
CA GLY A 11 19.28 5.49 -12.16
C GLY A 11 17.76 5.37 -12.05
N TRP A 12 17.06 6.47 -12.30
CA TRP A 12 15.60 6.49 -12.20
C TRP A 12 14.96 5.37 -13.03
N HIS A 13 14.23 4.49 -12.36
CA HIS A 13 13.49 3.38 -12.95
C HIS A 13 12.01 3.53 -12.64
N PHE A 14 11.17 3.43 -13.67
CA PHE A 14 9.73 3.42 -13.50
C PHE A 14 9.23 1.98 -13.32
N HIS A 15 8.75 1.66 -12.13
CA HIS A 15 8.16 0.35 -11.83
C HIS A 15 6.71 0.30 -12.29
N LEU A 16 6.47 0.17 -13.60
CA LEU A 16 5.12 0.12 -14.17
C LEU A 16 4.26 -0.93 -13.46
N GLU A 17 4.84 -2.05 -13.07
CA GLU A 17 4.24 -3.11 -12.28
C GLU A 17 3.66 -2.62 -10.93
N VAL A 18 4.38 -1.75 -10.22
CA VAL A 18 3.93 -1.17 -8.94
C VAL A 18 2.73 -0.27 -9.17
N TRP A 19 2.79 0.57 -10.20
CA TRP A 19 1.69 1.46 -10.56
C TRP A 19 0.45 0.70 -10.99
N LEU A 20 0.60 -0.34 -11.80
CA LEU A 20 -0.49 -1.23 -12.21
C LEU A 20 -1.10 -1.93 -10.98
N LEU A 21 -0.27 -2.42 -10.06
CA LEU A 21 -0.74 -3.04 -8.82
C LEU A 21 -1.55 -2.04 -7.98
N VAL A 22 -1.00 -0.86 -7.70
CA VAL A 22 -1.66 0.19 -6.91
C VAL A 22 -2.97 0.63 -7.56
N ALA A 23 -2.98 0.86 -8.87
CA ALA A 23 -4.18 1.22 -9.62
C ALA A 23 -5.22 0.09 -9.59
N SER A 24 -4.79 -1.17 -9.71
CA SER A 24 -5.69 -2.33 -9.65
C SER A 24 -6.34 -2.48 -8.28
N LEU A 25 -5.58 -2.30 -7.19
CA LEU A 25 -6.09 -2.35 -5.82
C LEU A 25 -7.07 -1.20 -5.57
N PHE A 26 -6.72 0.00 -6.01
CA PHE A 26 -7.60 1.18 -5.89
C PHE A 26 -8.92 0.96 -6.63
N ALA A 27 -8.85 0.49 -7.87
CA ALA A 27 -10.04 0.18 -8.66
C ALA A 27 -10.86 -0.94 -8.00
N ALA A 28 -10.23 -2.00 -7.51
CA ALA A 28 -10.90 -3.11 -6.84
C ALA A 28 -11.65 -2.63 -5.58
N TYR A 29 -11.02 -1.83 -4.72
CA TYR A 29 -11.67 -1.27 -3.53
C TYR A 29 -12.80 -0.32 -3.89
N ALA A 30 -12.60 0.56 -4.89
CA ALA A 30 -13.64 1.48 -5.35
C ALA A 30 -14.86 0.72 -5.92
N ILE A 31 -14.64 -0.33 -6.72
CA ILE A 31 -15.71 -1.20 -7.24
C ILE A 31 -16.39 -1.96 -6.11
N ALA A 32 -15.61 -2.51 -5.17
CA ALA A 32 -16.13 -3.23 -4.03
C ALA A 32 -17.07 -2.33 -3.21
N VAL A 33 -16.66 -1.11 -2.88
CA VAL A 33 -17.48 -0.20 -2.06
C VAL A 33 -18.67 0.38 -2.85
N SER A 34 -18.50 0.73 -4.13
CA SER A 34 -19.56 1.43 -4.89
C SER A 34 -20.57 0.52 -5.57
N ARG A 35 -20.16 -0.67 -6.03
CA ARG A 35 -21.01 -1.57 -6.84
C ARG A 35 -21.41 -2.85 -6.11
N ILE A 36 -20.51 -3.40 -5.29
CA ILE A 36 -20.69 -4.71 -4.66
C ILE A 36 -21.30 -4.53 -3.26
N GLY A 37 -20.70 -3.68 -2.44
CA GLY A 37 -21.04 -3.44 -1.04
C GLY A 37 -22.51 -3.11 -0.76
N PRO A 38 -23.21 -2.29 -1.58
CA PRO A 38 -24.64 -2.04 -1.38
C PRO A 38 -25.52 -3.30 -1.41
N LYS A 39 -25.04 -4.41 -1.99
CA LYS A 39 -25.77 -5.69 -2.03
C LYS A 39 -25.59 -6.55 -0.77
N TYR A 40 -24.60 -6.23 0.06
CA TYR A 40 -24.22 -7.04 1.25
C TYR A 40 -24.43 -6.29 2.57
N VAL A 41 -25.01 -5.10 2.52
CA VAL A 41 -25.22 -4.23 3.68
C VAL A 41 -26.71 -3.95 3.83
N GLU A 42 -27.19 -3.98 5.07
CA GLU A 42 -28.59 -3.68 5.39
C GLU A 42 -28.99 -2.26 4.93
N PRO A 43 -30.23 -2.06 4.43
CA PRO A 43 -30.72 -0.75 4.09
C PRO A 43 -30.56 0.24 5.26
N GLY A 44 -29.92 1.39 5.00
CA GLY A 44 -29.68 2.43 6.00
C GLY A 44 -28.36 2.32 6.78
N ARG A 45 -27.57 1.24 6.62
CA ARG A 45 -26.19 1.21 7.14
C ARG A 45 -25.19 1.71 6.11
N PRO A 46 -24.13 2.43 6.52
CA PRO A 46 -23.07 2.84 5.61
C PRO A 46 -22.30 1.61 5.11
N VAL A 47 -22.05 1.54 3.80
CA VAL A 47 -21.24 0.48 3.18
C VAL A 47 -19.79 0.57 3.67
N VAL A 48 -19.26 1.78 3.80
CA VAL A 48 -17.94 2.04 4.35
C VAL A 48 -17.98 3.32 5.18
N THR A 49 -17.16 3.39 6.22
CA THR A 49 -17.01 4.62 7.02
C THR A 49 -15.89 5.50 6.45
N ARG A 50 -15.93 6.81 6.72
CA ARG A 50 -14.85 7.72 6.32
C ARG A 50 -13.49 7.30 6.90
N PHE A 51 -13.49 6.80 8.14
CA PHE A 51 -12.29 6.27 8.79
C PHE A 51 -11.69 5.10 8.01
N GLN A 52 -12.52 4.13 7.60
CA GLN A 52 -12.08 2.99 6.80
C GLN A 52 -11.48 3.43 5.47
N VAL A 53 -12.13 4.35 4.74
CA VAL A 53 -11.58 4.85 3.48
C VAL A 53 -10.22 5.54 3.71
N THR A 54 -10.11 6.38 4.75
CA THR A 54 -8.84 7.04 5.06
C THR A 54 -7.75 6.03 5.41
N CYS A 55 -8.02 5.05 6.27
CA CYS A 55 -7.06 3.99 6.60
C CYS A 55 -6.64 3.22 5.35
N TRP A 56 -7.59 2.84 4.50
CA TRP A 56 -7.31 2.09 3.28
C TRP A 56 -6.40 2.89 2.32
N CYS A 57 -6.75 4.16 2.06
CA CYS A 57 -5.96 5.03 1.22
C CYS A 57 -4.55 5.29 1.78
N LEU A 58 -4.43 5.51 3.09
CA LEU A 58 -3.12 5.70 3.74
C LEU A 58 -2.29 4.42 3.69
N GLY A 59 -2.91 3.25 3.87
CA GLY A 59 -2.23 1.96 3.76
C GLY A 59 -1.71 1.69 2.34
N LEU A 60 -2.52 2.00 1.32
CA LEU A 60 -2.12 1.89 -0.08
C LEU A 60 -1.01 2.87 -0.44
N LEU A 61 -1.10 4.11 0.06
CA LEU A 61 -0.07 5.13 -0.16
C LEU A 61 1.25 4.73 0.49
N ALA A 62 1.21 4.21 1.72
CA ALA A 62 2.41 3.68 2.38
C ALA A 62 3.03 2.52 1.61
N MET A 63 2.20 1.63 1.04
CA MET A 63 2.66 0.55 0.17
C MET A 63 3.36 1.07 -1.07
N TRP A 64 2.72 2.02 -1.76
CA TRP A 64 3.25 2.61 -2.99
C TRP A 64 4.59 3.31 -2.74
N LEU A 65 4.68 4.15 -1.71
CA LEU A 65 5.93 4.83 -1.36
C LEU A 65 7.06 3.84 -1.01
N ALA A 66 6.73 2.72 -0.35
CA ALA A 66 7.72 1.71 0.00
C ALA A 66 8.18 0.86 -1.20
N ALA A 67 7.33 0.71 -2.22
CA ALA A 67 7.55 -0.19 -3.35
C ALA A 67 8.03 0.54 -4.63
N ASP A 68 7.86 1.85 -4.72
CA ASP A 68 8.31 2.64 -5.88
C ASP A 68 9.72 3.21 -5.69
N TYR A 69 10.28 3.71 -6.79
CA TYR A 69 11.52 4.47 -6.79
C TYR A 69 11.35 5.76 -5.97
N PRO A 70 12.34 6.16 -5.13
CA PRO A 70 13.69 5.62 -4.98
C PRO A 70 13.86 4.63 -3.82
N ILE A 71 12.84 4.41 -2.99
CA ILE A 71 12.98 3.66 -1.75
C ILE A 71 13.30 2.18 -2.04
N HIS A 72 12.56 1.60 -2.98
CA HIS A 72 12.75 0.20 -3.37
C HIS A 72 14.16 -0.08 -3.87
N ASP A 73 14.64 0.70 -4.84
CA ASP A 73 15.96 0.46 -5.43
C ASP A 73 17.11 0.75 -4.45
N VAL A 74 16.98 1.78 -3.60
CA VAL A 74 17.99 2.08 -2.56
C VAL A 74 18.01 0.99 -1.49
N ALA A 75 16.85 0.47 -1.10
CA ALA A 75 16.72 -0.66 -0.19
C ALA A 75 17.42 -1.91 -0.76
N GLU A 76 17.11 -2.29 -2.00
CA GLU A 76 17.61 -3.53 -2.58
C GLU A 76 19.10 -3.48 -2.95
N GLN A 77 19.57 -2.36 -3.49
CA GLN A 77 20.87 -2.33 -4.17
C GLN A 77 21.99 -1.72 -3.32
N SER A 78 21.66 -0.98 -2.25
CA SER A 78 22.65 -0.15 -1.54
C SER A 78 22.59 -0.24 -0.02
N MET A 79 21.41 -0.23 0.60
CA MET A 79 21.28 0.07 2.04
C MET A 79 20.38 -0.91 2.78
N TYR A 80 21.01 -1.84 3.51
CA TYR A 80 20.29 -2.81 4.36
C TYR A 80 19.38 -2.14 5.41
N SER A 81 19.77 -0.99 5.97
CA SER A 81 18.91 -0.25 6.90
C SER A 81 17.63 0.25 6.23
N VAL A 82 17.71 0.75 4.99
CA VAL A 82 16.54 1.22 4.24
C VAL A 82 15.65 0.04 3.87
N HIS A 83 16.25 -1.09 3.50
CA HIS A 83 15.54 -2.35 3.27
C HIS A 83 14.74 -2.82 4.49
N MET A 84 15.33 -2.80 5.68
CA MET A 84 14.59 -3.17 6.90
C MET A 84 13.46 -2.19 7.21
N VAL A 85 13.69 -0.88 7.03
CA VAL A 85 12.63 0.13 7.20
C VAL A 85 11.50 -0.08 6.19
N GLN A 86 11.81 -0.42 4.94
CA GLN A 86 10.83 -0.77 3.92
C GLN A 86 9.97 -1.96 4.37
N HIS A 87 10.59 -3.04 4.86
CA HIS A 87 9.87 -4.19 5.38
C HIS A 87 8.98 -3.85 6.59
N LEU A 88 9.45 -3.00 7.50
CA LEU A 88 8.65 -2.54 8.64
C LEU A 88 7.50 -1.63 8.19
N LEU A 89 7.71 -0.73 7.23
CA LEU A 89 6.67 0.13 6.69
C LEU A 89 5.57 -0.70 6.02
N LEU A 90 5.94 -1.71 5.23
CA LEU A 90 4.99 -2.61 4.58
C LEU A 90 4.22 -3.46 5.61
N SER A 91 4.90 -4.06 6.58
CA SER A 91 4.30 -5.01 7.52
C SER A 91 3.57 -4.36 8.69
N MET A 92 4.11 -3.27 9.25
CA MET A 92 3.60 -2.65 10.49
C MET A 92 2.75 -1.40 10.23
N VAL A 93 2.80 -0.82 9.03
CA VAL A 93 2.00 0.37 8.68
C VAL A 93 1.02 0.07 7.57
N SER A 94 1.50 -0.34 6.40
CA SER A 94 0.63 -0.57 5.23
C SER A 94 -0.39 -1.68 5.48
N ALA A 95 0.06 -2.88 5.89
CA ALA A 95 -0.84 -4.01 6.08
C ALA A 95 -1.91 -3.76 7.17
N PRO A 96 -1.60 -3.23 8.37
CA PRO A 96 -2.62 -2.92 9.38
C PRO A 96 -3.60 -1.85 8.93
N LEU A 97 -3.15 -0.82 8.22
CA LEU A 97 -4.01 0.24 7.69
C LEU A 97 -4.97 -0.28 6.62
N LEU A 98 -4.49 -1.14 5.72
CA LEU A 98 -5.34 -1.80 4.71
C LEU A 98 -6.39 -2.69 5.37
N LEU A 99 -6.02 -3.43 6.42
CA LEU A 99 -6.96 -4.24 7.20
C LEU A 99 -8.01 -3.38 7.92
N LEU A 100 -7.59 -2.32 8.61
CA LEU A 100 -8.50 -1.37 9.27
C LEU A 100 -9.44 -0.68 8.27
N GLY A 101 -8.97 -0.47 7.04
CA GLY A 101 -9.73 0.10 5.95
C GLY A 101 -10.70 -0.87 5.27
N THR A 102 -10.58 -2.16 5.54
CA THR A 102 -11.44 -3.20 4.97
C THR A 102 -12.73 -3.31 5.79
N PRO A 103 -13.91 -3.00 5.22
CA PRO A 103 -15.16 -3.07 5.97
C PRO A 103 -15.53 -4.51 6.30
N GLY A 104 -16.19 -4.73 7.43
CA GLY A 104 -16.48 -6.07 7.95
C GLY A 104 -17.31 -6.96 7.01
N TRP A 105 -18.11 -6.38 6.11
CA TRP A 105 -18.80 -7.18 5.09
C TRP A 105 -17.87 -7.71 4.01
N LEU A 106 -16.80 -6.98 3.67
CA LEU A 106 -15.78 -7.41 2.72
C LEU A 106 -14.82 -8.39 3.39
N ALA A 107 -14.42 -8.11 4.63
CA ALA A 107 -13.52 -8.96 5.40
C ALA A 107 -14.08 -10.36 5.70
N ARG A 108 -15.39 -10.58 5.62
CA ARG A 108 -16.00 -11.92 5.77
C ARG A 108 -15.77 -12.84 4.57
N TRP A 109 -15.33 -12.30 3.43
CA TRP A 109 -15.10 -13.04 2.19
C TRP A 109 -13.63 -13.21 1.85
N VAL A 110 -12.74 -12.62 2.65
CA VAL A 110 -11.27 -12.75 2.55
C VAL A 110 -10.83 -13.78 3.56
#